data_AF-A0A8X6J6T4-F1
#
_entry.id   AF-A0A8X6J6T4-F1
#
_cell.length_a   1.000
_cell.length_b   1.000
_cell.length_c   1.000
_cell.angle_alpha   90.00
_cell.angle_beta   90.00
_cell.angle_gamma   90.00
#
_symmetry.space_group_name_H-M   'P 1'
#
loop_
_entity.id
_entity.type
_entity.pdbx_description
1 polymer ?
#
loop_
_entity_poly.entity_id
_entity_poly.type
_entity_poly.pdbx_seq_one_letter_code
_entity_poly.pdbx_strand_id
1 'polypeptide(L)'
;MLRFTENYSLILQDLKSAHPTAEKSYVGEYLKITAETDERHWEITQIFTDENLEYFVIQPINNRPLKLVIKGLPVTAKSDEIKNDLTEKGIKGGRLPS
;
A
#
# COMPACT_ATOMS: atom_id res chain seq x y z
N MET A 1 6.47 -4.52 2.29
CA MET A 1 7.14 -5.54 1.48
C MET A 1 8.61 -5.18 1.41
N LEU A 2 9.48 -6.09 1.78
CA LEU A 2 10.93 -5.92 1.78
C LEU A 2 11.52 -6.61 0.55
N ARG A 3 12.40 -5.93 -0.20
CA ARG A 3 13.12 -6.55 -1.32
C ARG A 3 14.21 -7.48 -0.80
N PHE A 4 14.46 -8.61 -1.46
CA PHE A 4 15.60 -9.46 -1.09
C PHE A 4 16.92 -8.72 -1.33
N THR A 5 17.77 -8.71 -0.31
CA THR A 5 19.14 -8.21 -0.32
C THR A 5 20.08 -9.25 0.27
N GLU A 6 21.39 -9.07 0.13
CA GLU A 6 22.39 -10.01 0.64
C GLU A 6 22.30 -10.23 2.16
N ASN A 7 21.83 -9.23 2.91
CA ASN A 7 21.68 -9.27 4.38
C ASN A 7 20.31 -9.75 4.85
N TYR A 8 19.45 -10.22 3.94
CA TYR A 8 18.06 -10.58 4.24
C TYR A 8 17.90 -11.62 5.36
N SER A 9 18.79 -12.61 5.44
CA SER A 9 18.73 -13.68 6.46
C SER A 9 18.87 -13.15 7.89
N LEU A 10 19.69 -12.12 8.10
CA LEU A 10 19.89 -11.49 9.40
C LEU A 10 18.65 -10.69 9.80
N ILE A 11 18.13 -9.88 8.88
CA ILE A 11 16.91 -9.08 9.08
C ILE A 11 15.71 -9.99 9.38
N LEU A 12 15.61 -11.13 8.71
CA LEU A 12 14.57 -12.13 8.98
C LEU A 12 14.62 -12.65 10.41
N GLN A 13 15.83 -12.90 10.92
CA GLN A 13 16.08 -13.41 12.26
C GLN A 13 15.74 -12.36 13.30
N ASP A 14 16.19 -11.12 13.10
CA ASP A 14 15.90 -9.99 13.98
C ASP A 14 14.40 -9.71 14.03
N LEU A 15 13.74 -9.71 12.87
CA LEU A 15 12.30 -9.51 12.78
C LEU A 15 11.52 -10.67 13.41
N LYS A 16 12.05 -11.90 13.37
CA LYS A 16 11.45 -13.05 14.07
C LYS A 16 11.59 -12.92 15.59
N SER A 17 12.69 -12.34 16.06
CA SER A 17 12.93 -12.07 17.48
C SER A 17 12.06 -10.92 18.00
N ALA A 18 11.98 -9.81 17.25
CA ALA A 18 11.22 -8.61 17.62
C ALA A 18 9.70 -8.76 17.44
N HIS A 19 9.26 -9.46 16.39
CA HIS A 19 7.85 -9.60 16.01
C HIS A 19 7.52 -11.06 15.64
N PRO A 20 7.43 -11.98 16.62
CA PRO A 20 7.17 -13.39 16.37
C PRO A 20 5.78 -13.64 15.78
N THR A 21 4.83 -12.73 15.98
CA THR A 21 3.45 -12.83 15.50
C THR A 21 3.24 -12.27 14.09
N ALA A 22 4.26 -11.62 13.51
CA ALA A 22 4.14 -11.08 12.16
C ALA A 22 4.11 -12.22 11.11
N GLU A 23 3.06 -12.25 10.28
CA GLU A 23 2.97 -13.22 9.19
C GLU A 23 3.93 -12.83 8.07
N LYS A 24 4.64 -13.83 7.52
CA LYS A 24 5.63 -13.65 6.46
C LYS A 24 5.26 -14.51 5.26
N SER A 25 5.17 -13.92 4.08
CA SER A 25 4.87 -14.62 2.83
C SER A 25 5.80 -14.16 1.71
N TYR A 26 6.30 -15.12 0.93
CA TYR A 26 7.19 -14.86 -0.19
C TYR A 26 6.35 -14.49 -1.42
N VAL A 27 6.65 -13.35 -2.04
CA VAL A 27 5.95 -12.84 -3.22
C VAL A 27 6.99 -12.36 -4.25
N GLY A 28 7.39 -13.25 -5.14
CA GLY A 28 8.40 -12.95 -6.16
C GLY A 28 9.76 -12.62 -5.53
N GLU A 29 10.29 -11.43 -5.82
CA GLU A 29 11.55 -10.90 -5.26
C GLU A 29 11.37 -10.18 -3.91
N TYR A 30 10.17 -10.27 -3.33
CA TYR A 30 9.82 -9.58 -2.11
C TYR A 30 9.37 -10.53 -1.00
N LEU A 31 9.67 -10.14 0.23
CA LEU A 31 9.02 -10.64 1.42
C LEU A 31 7.87 -9.71 1.80
N LYS A 32 6.65 -10.25 1.77
CA LYS A 32 5.50 -9.60 2.38
C LYS A 32 5.47 -9.94 3.86
N ILE A 33 5.43 -8.88 4.68
CA ILE A 33 5.32 -8.95 6.13
C ILE A 33 4.00 -8.28 6.50
N THR A 34 3.16 -9.00 7.22
CA THR A 34 1.89 -8.49 7.73
C THR A 34 2.02 -8.33 9.25
N ALA A 35 1.82 -7.12 9.73
CA ALA A 35 1.77 -6.83 11.16
C ALA A 35 0.33 -6.98 11.67
N GLU A 36 0.17 -7.36 12.95
CA GLU A 36 -1.15 -7.49 13.58
C GLU A 36 -1.78 -6.13 13.92
N THR A 37 -0.95 -5.12 14.21
CA THR A 37 -1.39 -3.77 14.59
C THR A 37 -0.64 -2.69 13.82
N ASP A 38 -1.23 -1.49 13.76
CA ASP A 38 -0.63 -0.32 13.10
C ASP A 38 0.67 0.14 13.77
N GLU A 39 0.77 0.00 15.10
CA GLU A 39 2.00 0.30 15.85
C GLU A 39 3.14 -0.62 15.42
N ARG A 40 2.89 -1.93 15.36
CA ARG A 40 3.89 -2.91 14.89
C ARG A 40 4.24 -2.69 13.42
N HIS A 41 3.27 -2.31 12.60
CA HIS A 41 3.54 -1.93 11.21
C HIS A 41 4.52 -0.74 11.15
N TRP A 42 4.34 0.28 11.99
CA TRP A 42 5.23 1.43 12.06
C TRP A 42 6.63 1.05 12.55
N GLU A 43 6.74 0.28 13.64
CA GLU A 43 8.03 -0.20 14.17
C GLU A 43 8.83 -0.98 13.12
N ILE A 44 8.19 -1.92 12.42
CA ILE A 44 8.81 -2.70 11.35
C ILE A 44 9.30 -1.78 10.21
N THR A 45 8.51 -0.77 9.87
CA THR A 45 8.86 0.19 8.81
C THR A 45 10.04 1.07 9.22
N GLN A 46 10.13 1.45 10.50
CA GLN A 46 11.28 2.20 11.02
C GLN A 46 12.57 1.37 10.94
N ILE A 47 12.54 0.10 11.35
CA ILE A 47 13.70 -0.79 11.22
C ILE A 47 14.21 -0.84 9.77
N PHE A 48 13.30 -0.96 8.79
CA PHE A 48 13.72 -0.98 7.39
C PHE A 48 14.28 0.36 6.89
N THR A 49 13.83 1.47 7.48
CA THR A 49 14.32 2.81 7.15
C THR A 49 15.70 3.04 7.75
N ASP A 50 15.90 2.65 9.01
CA ASP A 50 17.16 2.80 9.75
C ASP A 50 18.28 1.96 9.11
N GLU A 51 17.94 0.74 8.67
CA GLU A 51 18.84 -0.17 7.95
C GLU A 51 19.00 0.19 6.45
N ASN A 52 18.39 1.31 5.99
CA ASN A 52 18.43 1.80 4.62
C ASN A 52 18.07 0.73 3.57
N LEU A 53 17.04 -0.06 3.86
CA LEU A 53 16.58 -1.15 3.01
C LEU A 53 15.60 -0.67 1.95
N GLU A 54 15.60 -1.34 0.80
CA GLU A 54 14.60 -1.09 -0.24
C GLU A 54 13.29 -1.83 0.12
N TYR A 55 12.26 -1.06 0.48
CA TYR A 55 10.96 -1.59 0.84
C TYR A 55 9.83 -0.69 0.33
N PHE A 56 8.62 -1.23 0.27
CA PHE A 56 7.41 -0.44 0.02
C PHE A 56 6.27 -0.85 0.93
N VAL A 57 5.49 0.13 1.36
CA VAL A 57 4.34 -0.05 2.26
C VAL A 57 3.09 -0.33 1.44
N ILE A 58 2.40 -1.42 1.77
CA ILE A 58 1.10 -1.72 1.18
C ILE A 58 0.03 -1.06 2.05
N GLN A 59 -0.73 -0.13 1.48
CA GLN A 59 -1.86 0.45 2.20
C GLN A 59 -2.95 -0.61 2.46
N PRO A 60 -3.61 -0.56 3.63
CA PRO A 60 -4.76 -1.43 3.91
C PRO A 60 -5.86 -1.18 2.88
N ILE A 61 -6.63 -2.22 2.56
CA ILE A 61 -7.63 -2.17 1.48
C ILE A 61 -8.62 -1.03 1.68
N ASN A 62 -9.02 -0.76 2.92
CA ASN A 62 -9.95 0.32 3.27
C ASN A 62 -9.42 1.73 2.93
N ASN A 63 -8.10 1.91 2.85
CA ASN A 63 -7.47 3.19 2.53
C ASN A 63 -7.07 3.29 1.05
N ARG A 64 -7.25 2.24 0.24
CA ARG A 64 -6.87 2.27 -1.17
C ARG A 64 -7.91 3.05 -1.97
N PRO A 65 -7.49 3.97 -2.87
CA PRO A 65 -8.42 4.65 -3.75
C PRO A 65 -9.09 3.66 -4.71
N LEU A 66 -10.41 3.78 -4.89
CA LEU A 66 -11.18 2.97 -5.83
C LEU A 66 -11.08 3.57 -7.24
N LYS A 67 -10.63 2.77 -8.23
CA LYS A 67 -10.64 3.16 -9.64
C LYS A 67 -11.98 2.78 -10.28
N LEU A 68 -12.77 3.79 -10.67
CA LEU A 68 -14.02 3.61 -11.41
C LEU A 68 -13.83 4.03 -12.87
N VAL A 69 -14.33 3.21 -13.80
CA VAL A 69 -14.34 3.50 -15.24
C VAL A 69 -15.79 3.54 -15.71
N ILE A 70 -16.27 4.73 -16.07
CA ILE A 70 -17.62 4.94 -16.59
C ILE A 70 -17.56 4.91 -18.12
N LYS A 71 -18.31 4.01 -18.74
CA LYS A 71 -18.38 3.84 -20.22
C LYS A 71 -19.78 4.18 -20.72
N GLY A 72 -19.90 4.47 -22.01
CA GLY A 72 -21.19 4.75 -22.65
C GLY A 72 -21.76 6.12 -22.33
N LEU A 73 -20.92 7.06 -21.90
CA LEU A 73 -21.34 8.45 -21.71
C LEU A 73 -21.66 9.09 -23.07
N PRO A 74 -22.75 9.88 -23.18
CA PRO A 74 -22.99 10.71 -24.35
C PRO A 74 -21.79 11.62 -24.64
N VAL A 75 -21.53 11.92 -25.91
CA VAL A 75 -20.44 12.83 -26.32
C VAL A 75 -20.58 14.23 -25.69
N THR A 76 -21.81 14.61 -25.35
CA THR A 76 -22.14 15.87 -24.68
C THR A 76 -21.87 15.89 -23.18
N ALA A 77 -21.64 14.72 -22.56
CA ALA A 77 -21.43 14.63 -21.12
C ALA A 77 -20.10 15.28 -20.73
N LYS A 78 -20.17 16.30 -19.87
CA LYS A 78 -18.97 17.00 -19.39
C LYS A 78 -18.40 16.28 -18.18
N SER A 79 -17.09 16.08 -18.18
CA SER A 79 -16.40 15.45 -17.05
C SER A 79 -16.56 16.21 -15.74
N ASP A 80 -16.71 17.53 -15.80
CA ASP A 80 -16.77 18.37 -14.60
C ASP A 80 -18.14 18.31 -13.91
N GLU A 81 -19.21 18.12 -14.68
CA GLU A 81 -20.55 17.87 -14.13
C GLU A 81 -20.58 16.53 -13.36
N ILE A 82 -19.94 15.50 -13.91
CA ILE A 82 -19.80 14.18 -13.27
C ILE A 82 -18.93 14.28 -12.00
N LYS A 83 -17.83 15.02 -12.05
CA LYS A 83 -16.97 15.24 -10.85
C LYS A 83 -17.72 15.98 -9.75
N ASN A 84 -18.50 17.02 -10.11
CA ASN A 84 -19.27 17.78 -9.14
C ASN A 84 -20.33 16.90 -8.47
N ASP A 85 -21.10 16.13 -9.25
CA ASP A 85 -22.11 15.21 -8.69
C ASP A 85 -21.47 14.14 -7.77
N LEU A 86 -20.31 13.59 -8.14
CA LEU A 86 -19.56 12.68 -7.27
C LEU A 86 -19.09 13.37 -5.97
N THR A 87 -18.62 14.62 -6.08
CA THR A 87 -18.15 15.39 -4.93
C THR A 87 -19.29 15.75 -3.98
N GLU A 88 -20.46 16.12 -4.51
CA GLU A 88 -21.69 16.36 -3.75
C GLU A 88 -22.14 15.11 -2.98
N LYS A 89 -21.92 13.91 -3.56
CA LYS A 89 -22.16 12.62 -2.88
C LYS A 89 -21.05 12.24 -1.88
N GLY A 90 -20.10 13.12 -1.62
CA GLY A 90 -18.99 12.91 -0.68
C GLY A 90 -17.83 12.09 -1.23
N ILE A 91 -17.82 11.77 -2.53
CA ILE A 91 -16.77 11.01 -3.19
C ILE A 91 -15.71 11.98 -3.74
N LYS A 92 -14.54 12.03 -3.09
CA LYS A 92 -13.42 12.85 -3.57
C LYS A 92 -12.60 12.09 -4.60
N GLY A 93 -12.64 12.54 -5.86
CA GLY A 93 -11.90 11.95 -6.97
C GLY A 93 -10.69 12.79 -7.41
N GLY A 94 -9.67 12.13 -7.99
CA GLY A 94 -8.54 12.76 -8.66
C GLY A 94 -8.31 12.16 -10.05
N ARG A 95 -7.75 12.93 -10.99
CA ARG A 95 -7.33 12.41 -12.30
C ARG A 95 -5.99 11.69 -12.13
N LEU A 96 -5.94 10.40 -12.45
CA LEU A 96 -4.66 9.68 -12.54
C LEU A 96 -3.88 10.23 -13.74
N PRO A 97 -2.57 10.51 -13.60
CA PRO A 97 -1.72 10.87 -14.74
C PRO A 97 -1.72 9.73 -15.76
N SER A 98 -1.70 10.12 -17.04
CA SER A 98 -1.75 9.22 -18.20
C SER A 98 -0.38 8.62 -18.50
#